data_AF-A0A947HIC0-F1
#
_entry.id   AF-A0A947HIC0-F1
#
_cell.length_a   1.000
_cell.length_b   1.000
_cell.length_c   1.000
_cell.angle_alpha   90.00
_cell.angle_beta   90.00
_cell.angle_gamma   90.00
#
_symmetry.space_group_name_H-M   'P 1'
#
loop_
_entity.id
_entity.type
_entity.pdbx_description
1 polymer ?
#
loop_
_entity_poly.entity_id
_entity_poly.type
_entity_poly.pdbx_seq_one_letter_code
_entity_poly.pdbx_strand_id
1 'polypeptide(L)'
;MIRTVLMQERQRVLEEGLKKGLEKGRQEGRQEGTTELLTRLLEQRFGPLSPALIAKIAAGRADELDRWTSRLLAAPSIEAVLED
;
A
#
# COMPACT_ATOMS: atom_id res chain seq x y z
N MET A 1 9.79 -18.91 -40.43
CA MET A 1 10.34 -17.75 -39.69
C MET A 1 9.24 -16.85 -39.11
N ILE A 2 8.31 -16.30 -39.90
CA ILE A 2 7.25 -15.37 -39.42
C ILE A 2 6.40 -15.95 -38.26
N ARG A 3 6.00 -17.23 -38.35
CA ARG A 3 5.21 -17.92 -37.31
C ARG A 3 5.94 -18.04 -35.96
N THR A 4 7.26 -18.19 -35.99
CA THR A 4 8.10 -18.33 -34.79
C THR A 4 8.23 -17.00 -34.06
N VAL A 5 8.45 -15.91 -34.80
CA VAL A 5 8.51 -14.56 -34.24
C VAL A 5 7.17 -14.18 -33.60
N LEU A 6 6.05 -14.47 -34.27
CA LEU A 6 4.71 -14.17 -33.74
C LEU A 6 4.38 -14.92 -32.43
N MET A 7 4.84 -16.16 -32.30
CA MET A 7 4.73 -16.92 -31.04
C MET A 7 5.58 -16.30 -29.93
N GLN A 8 6.83 -15.94 -30.23
CA GLN A 8 7.72 -15.31 -29.23
C GLN A 8 7.17 -14.00 -28.71
N GLU A 9 6.64 -13.15 -29.58
CA GLU A 9 6.02 -11.87 -29.19
C GLU A 9 4.76 -12.08 -28.33
N ARG A 10 3.90 -13.03 -28.69
CA ARG A 10 2.75 -13.40 -27.85
C ARG A 10 3.16 -13.86 -26.44
N GLN A 11 4.25 -14.63 -26.36
CA GLN A 11 4.74 -15.13 -25.09
C GLN A 11 5.31 -14.01 -24.22
N ARG A 12 6.10 -13.09 -24.80
CA ARG A 12 6.60 -11.92 -24.09
C ARG A 12 5.49 -11.04 -23.53
N VAL A 13 4.46 -10.75 -24.34
CA VAL A 13 3.31 -9.93 -23.89
C VAL A 13 2.59 -10.58 -22.71
N LEU A 14 2.41 -11.90 -22.74
CA LEU A 14 1.78 -12.63 -21.63
C LEU A 14 2.65 -12.63 -20.37
N GLU A 15 3.95 -12.85 -20.50
CA GLU A 15 4.91 -12.83 -19.39
C GLU A 15 4.99 -11.44 -18.74
N GLU A 16 5.07 -10.38 -19.56
CA GLU A 16 5.06 -9.01 -19.07
C GLU A 16 3.73 -8.65 -18.39
N GLY A 17 2.60 -9.08 -18.97
CA GLY A 17 1.27 -8.88 -18.38
C GLY A 17 1.15 -9.55 -17.02
N LEU A 18 1.60 -10.80 -16.91
CA LEU A 18 1.61 -11.55 -15.65
C LEU A 18 2.51 -10.87 -14.62
N LYS A 19 3.73 -10.47 -15.01
CA LYS A 19 4.68 -9.78 -14.12
C LYS A 19 4.10 -8.47 -13.59
N LYS A 20 3.53 -7.64 -14.46
CA LYS A 20 2.86 -6.37 -14.09
C LYS A 20 1.67 -6.62 -13.18
N GLY A 21 0.86 -7.64 -13.44
CA GLY A 21 -0.28 -8.02 -12.60
C GLY A 21 0.14 -8.46 -11.21
N LEU A 22 1.16 -9.32 -11.10
CA LEU A 22 1.70 -9.77 -9.81
C LEU A 22 2.32 -8.62 -9.01
N GLU A 23 3.07 -7.73 -9.67
CA GLU A 23 3.68 -6.58 -9.02
C GLU A 23 2.61 -5.61 -8.50
N LYS A 24 1.60 -5.31 -9.32
CA LYS A 24 0.45 -4.49 -8.92
C LYS A 24 -0.30 -5.10 -7.73
N GLY A 25 -0.68 -6.37 -7.81
CA GLY A 25 -1.40 -7.03 -6.70
C GLY A 25 -0.58 -7.09 -5.41
N ARG A 26 0.74 -7.28 -5.51
CA ARG A 26 1.64 -7.23 -4.35
C ARG A 26 1.78 -5.82 -3.77
N GLN A 27 1.69 -4.78 -4.59
CA GLN A 27 1.70 -3.40 -4.12
C GLN A 27 0.38 -3.05 -3.43
N GLU A 28 -0.76 -3.36 -4.06
CA GLU A 28 -2.10 -3.15 -3.51
C GLU A 28 -2.27 -3.89 -2.18
N GLY A 29 -1.96 -5.19 -2.13
CA GLY A 29 -2.10 -5.97 -0.90
C GLY A 29 -1.18 -5.51 0.24
N ARG A 30 0.01 -4.96 -0.07
CA ARG A 30 0.86 -4.34 0.97
C ARG A 30 0.29 -3.03 1.47
N GLN A 31 -0.25 -2.20 0.58
CA GLN A 31 -0.86 -0.93 0.98
C GLN A 31 -2.10 -1.18 1.85
N GLU A 32 -3.02 -2.04 1.40
CA GLU A 32 -4.21 -2.43 2.15
C GLU A 32 -3.86 -3.01 3.53
N GLY A 33 -2.92 -3.96 3.58
CA GLY A 33 -2.48 -4.56 4.84
C GLY A 33 -1.81 -3.55 5.78
N THR A 34 -1.04 -2.61 5.24
CA THR A 34 -0.41 -1.54 6.05
C THR A 34 -1.45 -0.57 6.58
N THR A 35 -2.42 -0.15 5.77
CA THR A 35 -3.56 0.69 6.18
C THR A 35 -4.34 0.04 7.31
N GLU A 36 -4.70 -1.23 7.19
CA GLU A 36 -5.45 -1.97 8.22
C GLU A 36 -4.65 -2.09 9.52
N LEU A 37 -3.36 -2.45 9.42
CA LEU A 37 -2.49 -2.60 10.58
C LEU A 37 -2.27 -1.26 11.28
N LEU A 38 -1.94 -0.20 10.53
CA LEU A 38 -1.70 1.13 11.08
C LEU A 38 -2.96 1.66 11.79
N THR A 39 -4.13 1.48 11.19
CA THR A 39 -5.42 1.87 11.80
C THR A 39 -5.61 1.18 13.15
N ARG A 40 -5.45 -0.14 13.21
CA ARG A 40 -5.58 -0.91 14.47
C ARG A 40 -4.58 -0.47 15.52
N LEU A 41 -3.33 -0.23 15.13
CA LEU A 41 -2.29 0.19 16.07
C LEU A 41 -2.54 1.61 16.60
N LEU A 42 -3.02 2.52 15.76
CA LEU A 42 -3.42 3.86 16.17
C LEU A 42 -4.60 3.82 17.14
N GLU A 43 -5.61 2.98 16.86
CA GLU A 43 -6.73 2.76 17.78
C GLU A 43 -6.28 2.20 19.13
N GLN A 44 -5.35 1.25 19.12
CA GLN A 44 -4.79 0.66 20.35
C GLN A 44 -4.01 1.68 21.17
N ARG A 45 -3.28 2.60 20.54
CA ARG A 45 -2.42 3.56 21.23
C ARG A 45 -3.17 4.81 21.68
N PHE A 46 -4.07 5.33 20.85
CA PHE A 46 -4.70 6.63 21.04
C PHE A 46 -6.21 6.55 21.30
N GLY A 47 -6.81 5.36 21.23
CA GLY A 47 -8.24 5.16 21.34
C GLY A 47 -8.98 5.28 20.00
N PRO A 48 -10.32 5.21 20.00
CA PRO A 48 -11.12 5.16 18.78
C PRO A 48 -10.84 6.33 17.84
N LEU A 49 -10.65 6.04 16.55
CA LEU A 49 -10.39 7.07 15.55
C LEU A 49 -11.69 7.71 15.05
N SER A 50 -11.62 9.01 14.75
CA SER A 50 -12.71 9.69 14.07
C SER A 50 -12.82 9.20 12.62
N PRO A 51 -14.01 9.27 12.00
CA PRO A 51 -14.19 8.92 10.59
C PRO A 51 -13.24 9.68 9.64
N ALA A 52 -12.87 10.91 9.98
CA ALA A 52 -11.94 11.72 9.20
C ALA A 52 -10.52 11.16 9.20
N LEU A 53 -10.03 10.66 10.35
CA LEU A 53 -8.70 10.06 10.45
C LEU A 53 -8.65 8.71 9.73
N ILE A 54 -9.71 7.90 9.86
CA ILE A 54 -9.84 6.64 9.12
C ILE A 54 -9.79 6.91 7.61
N ALA A 55 -10.53 7.90 7.12
CA ALA A 55 -10.50 8.29 5.71
C ALA A 55 -9.12 8.79 5.27
N LYS A 56 -8.41 9.56 6.10
CA LYS A 56 -7.03 10.01 5.81
C LYS A 56 -6.08 8.82 5.68
N ILE A 57 -6.14 7.86 6.61
CA ILE A 57 -5.27 6.67 6.57
C ILE A 57 -5.60 5.81 5.35
N ALA A 58 -6.89 5.60 5.04
CA ALA A 58 -7.33 4.85 3.87
C ALA A 58 -6.89 5.47 2.53
N ALA A 59 -6.80 6.80 2.47
CA ALA A 59 -6.32 7.53 1.30
C ALA A 59 -4.77 7.64 1.24
N GLY A 60 -4.06 7.19 2.27
CA GLY A 60 -2.61 7.31 2.36
C GLY A 60 -1.88 6.54 1.27
N ARG A 61 -0.90 7.19 0.64
CA ARG A 61 0.04 6.56 -0.31
C ARG A 61 1.03 5.68 0.44
N ALA A 62 1.64 4.73 -0.27
CA ALA A 62 2.56 3.76 0.35
C ALA A 62 3.69 4.42 1.16
N ASP A 63 4.27 5.51 0.67
CA ASP A 63 5.32 6.27 1.36
C ASP A 63 4.80 7.05 2.58
N GLU A 64 3.53 7.50 2.56
CA GLU A 64 2.90 8.14 3.72
C GLU A 64 2.64 7.11 4.81
N LEU A 65 2.08 5.95 4.45
CA LEU A 65 1.84 4.85 5.37
C LEU A 65 3.15 4.37 6.03
N ASP A 66 4.24 4.25 5.27
CA ASP A 66 5.56 3.90 5.82
C ASP A 66 6.08 4.95 6.80
N ARG A 67 5.94 6.24 6.47
CA ARG A 67 6.34 7.35 7.37
C ARG A 67 5.51 7.34 8.66
N TRP A 68 4.20 7.23 8.56
CA TRP A 68 3.29 7.19 9.71
C TRP A 68 3.58 5.97 10.59
N THR A 69 3.79 4.79 9.99
CA THR A 69 4.17 3.57 10.72
C THR A 69 5.48 3.75 11.47
N SER A 70 6.46 4.41 10.87
CA SER A 70 7.76 4.69 11.52
C SER A 70 7.64 5.67 12.69
N ARG A 71 6.74 6.65 12.60
CA ARG A 71 6.49 7.65 13.66
C ARG A 71 5.61 7.12 14.79
N LEU A 72 4.80 6.10 14.52
CA LEU A 72 3.76 5.56 15.41
C LEU A 72 4.24 5.34 16.86
N LEU A 73 5.47 4.83 17.05
CA LEU A 73 5.97 4.46 18.38
C LEU A 73 6.49 5.65 19.20
N ALA A 74 6.91 6.73 18.53
CA ALA A 74 7.61 7.86 19.17
C ALA A 74 6.77 9.14 19.22
N ALA A 75 5.81 9.30 18.31
CA ALA A 75 5.02 10.53 18.21
C ALA A 75 4.18 10.78 19.49
N PRO A 76 4.08 12.00 20.01
CA PRO A 76 3.34 12.30 21.23
C PRO A 76 1.81 12.27 21.05
N SER A 77 1.31 12.38 19.82
CA SER A 77 -0.11 12.39 19.50
C SER A 77 -0.36 11.75 18.12
N ILE A 78 -1.64 11.49 17.82
CA ILE A 78 -2.03 10.95 16.52
C ILE A 78 -1.79 11.95 15.37
N GLU A 79 -1.98 13.25 15.63
CA GLU A 79 -1.71 14.31 14.67
C GLU A 79 -0.24 14.33 14.26
N ALA A 80 0.67 14.14 15.23
CA ALA A 80 2.11 14.05 14.98
C ALA A 80 2.51 12.77 14.22
N VAL A 81 1.73 11.69 14.33
CA VAL A 81 1.92 10.51 13.49
C VAL A 81 1.55 10.82 12.04
N LEU A 82 0.35 11.42 11.85
CA LEU A 82 -0.29 11.62 10.56
C LEU A 82 0.06 12.96 9.89
N GLU A 83 1.09 13.65 10.37
CA GLU A 83 1.68 14.80 9.70
C GLU A 83 2.35 14.36 8.38
N ASP A 84 2.39 15.22 7.37
CA ASP A 84 2.87 14.82 6.02
C ASP A 84 4.39 14.56 5.97
#